data_AF-A0A6G8CDA0-F1
#
_entry.id   AF-A0A6G8CDA0-F1
#
_cell.length_a   1.000
_cell.length_b   1.000
_cell.length_c   1.000
_cell.angle_alpha   90.00
_cell.angle_beta   90.00
_cell.angle_gamma   90.00
#
_symmetry.space_group_name_H-M   'P 1'
#
loop_
_entity.id
_entity.type
_entity.pdbx_description
1 polymer ?
#
loop_
_entity_poly.entity_id
_entity_poly.type
_entity_poly.pdbx_seq_one_letter_code
_entity_poly.pdbx_strand_id
1 'polypeptide(L)'
;MKTLNLLTATLDDIVFDGRNQAYGAYLLRRLYNRHLATALAATLALCLVLLSIPILVQRLSPAIADVALPADPGIIKLEPIILPPLILSNLSQLLRRQRGQ
;
A
#
# COMPACT_ATOMS: atom_id res chain seq x y z
N MET A 1 -2.51 21.52 56.86
CA MET A 1 -1.48 21.27 55.84
C MET A 1 -1.38 19.76 55.64
N LYS A 2 -1.33 19.27 54.40
CA LYS A 2 -1.11 17.84 54.13
C LYS A 2 0.36 17.55 54.32
N THR A 3 0.72 16.59 55.17
CA THR A 3 2.11 16.20 55.40
C THR A 3 2.57 15.29 54.27
N LEU A 4 3.64 15.68 53.56
CA LEU A 4 4.20 14.90 52.47
C LEU A 4 5.02 13.72 53.04
N ASN A 5 4.72 12.49 52.62
CA ASN A 5 5.49 11.31 53.00
C ASN A 5 6.65 11.10 52.01
N LEU A 6 7.86 11.41 52.44
CA LEU A 6 9.07 11.37 51.63
C LEU A 6 9.48 9.96 51.16
N LEU A 7 9.02 8.90 51.82
CA LEU A 7 9.35 7.51 51.45
C LEU A 7 8.65 7.05 50.17
N THR A 8 7.56 7.71 49.79
CA THR A 8 6.73 7.31 48.63
C THR A 8 6.51 8.47 47.65
N ALA A 9 6.98 9.68 48.01
CA ALA A 9 6.82 10.87 47.20
C ALA A 9 7.57 10.75 45.87
N THR A 10 6.94 11.22 44.79
CA THR A 10 7.65 11.43 43.53
C THR A 10 8.48 12.72 43.61
N LEU A 11 9.48 12.86 42.76
CA LEU A 11 10.29 14.09 42.68
C LEU A 11 9.40 15.32 42.43
N ASP A 12 8.40 15.19 41.55
CA ASP A 12 7.46 16.26 41.27
C ASP A 12 6.62 16.63 42.52
N ASP A 13 6.31 15.67 43.40
CA ASP A 13 5.63 15.99 44.67
C ASP A 13 6.55 16.79 45.59
N ILE A 14 7.83 16.42 45.68
CA ILE A 14 8.82 17.09 46.55
C ILE A 14 9.12 18.51 46.07
N VAL A 15 9.35 18.69 44.77
CA VAL A 15 9.72 20.00 44.18
C VAL A 15 8.56 20.99 44.24
N PHE A 16 7.32 20.51 44.18
CA PHE A 16 6.13 21.36 44.17
C PHE A 16 5.38 21.36 45.51
N ASP A 17 5.98 20.90 46.61
CA ASP A 17 5.29 20.87 47.90
C ASP A 17 4.83 22.28 48.35
N GLY A 18 3.75 22.31 49.16
CA GLY A 18 3.17 23.54 49.69
C GLY A 18 2.46 24.40 48.63
N ARG A 19 2.84 25.67 48.52
CA ARG A 19 2.13 26.66 47.66
C ARG A 19 2.34 26.38 46.17
N ASN A 20 3.45 25.74 45.79
CA ASN A 20 3.79 25.49 44.41
C ASN A 20 2.90 24.41 43.77
N GLN A 21 2.23 23.59 44.58
CA GLN A 21 1.31 22.54 44.14
C GLN A 21 0.00 23.13 43.58
N ALA A 22 -0.39 24.32 44.04
CA ALA A 22 -1.59 25.02 43.59
C ALA A 22 -1.44 25.63 42.19
N TYR A 23 -0.22 25.68 41.66
CA TYR A 23 0.04 26.16 40.32
C TYR A 23 -0.23 25.06 39.28
N GLY A 24 -0.80 25.45 38.14
CA GLY A 24 -1.14 24.53 37.05
C GLY A 24 0.06 23.74 36.47
N ALA A 25 1.29 24.23 36.68
CA ALA A 25 2.51 23.55 36.26
C ALA A 25 2.69 22.16 36.89
N TYR A 26 2.31 21.98 38.16
CA TYR A 26 2.38 20.69 38.85
C TYR A 26 1.47 19.66 38.17
N LEU A 27 0.24 20.08 37.83
CA LEU A 27 -0.72 19.23 37.14
C LEU A 27 -0.21 18.84 35.74
N LEU A 28 0.35 19.81 35.01
CA LEU A 28 0.90 19.57 33.67
C LEU A 28 2.05 18.55 33.70
N ARG A 29 2.97 18.68 34.65
CA ARG A 29 4.08 17.75 34.88
C ARG A 29 3.59 16.34 35.18
N ARG A 30 2.61 16.22 36.07
CA ARG A 30 2.06 14.93 36.49
C ARG A 30 1.29 14.21 35.38
N LEU A 31 0.57 14.95 34.53
CA LEU A 31 -0.17 14.37 33.41
C LEU A 31 0.71 14.09 32.18
N TYR A 32 1.83 14.79 32.01
CA TYR A 32 2.70 14.67 30.83
C TYR A 32 3.09 13.22 30.53
N ASN A 33 3.59 12.49 31.52
CA ASN A 33 4.05 11.10 31.32
C ASN A 33 2.92 10.18 30.85
N ARG A 34 1.70 10.39 31.35
CA ARG A 34 0.52 9.61 30.92
C ARG A 34 0.20 9.89 29.46
N HIS A 35 0.15 11.16 29.07
CA HIS A 35 -0.13 11.54 27.69
C HIS A 35 0.95 11.04 26.73
N LEU A 36 2.22 11.15 27.13
CA LEU A 36 3.34 10.65 26.35
C LEU A 36 3.23 9.13 26.13
N ALA A 37 2.97 8.37 27.18
CA ALA A 37 2.78 6.92 27.07
C ALA A 37 1.60 6.56 26.16
N THR A 38 0.47 7.27 26.30
CA THR A 38 -0.70 7.02 25.43
C THR A 38 -0.43 7.35 23.96
N ALA A 39 0.29 8.45 23.70
CA ALA A 39 0.64 8.85 22.34
C ALA A 39 1.59 7.85 21.69
N LEU A 40 2.64 7.43 22.41
CA LEU A 40 3.59 6.42 21.93
C LEU A 40 2.90 5.09 21.65
N ALA A 41 2.03 4.62 22.55
CA ALA A 41 1.27 3.40 22.36
C ALA A 41 0.35 3.48 21.13
N ALA A 42 -0.36 4.60 20.97
CA ALA A 42 -1.24 4.83 19.82
C ALA A 42 -0.46 4.88 18.49
N THR A 43 0.69 5.56 18.45
CA THR A 43 1.55 5.61 17.26
C THR A 43 2.09 4.23 16.91
N LEU A 44 2.59 3.47 17.89
CA LEU A 44 3.09 2.11 17.66
C LEU A 44 1.97 1.20 17.15
N ALA A 45 0.78 1.26 17.75
CA ALA A 45 -0.36 0.49 17.30
C ALA A 45 -0.74 0.83 15.85
N LEU A 46 -0.80 2.13 15.52
CA LEU A 46 -1.10 2.59 14.17
C LEU A 46 -0.04 2.11 13.16
N CYS A 47 1.25 2.24 13.49
CA CYS A 47 2.33 1.75 12.65
C CYS A 47 2.22 0.23 12.40
N LEU A 48 1.97 -0.56 13.46
CA LEU A 48 1.77 -2.00 13.32
C LEU A 48 0.59 -2.33 12.40
N VAL A 49 -0.53 -1.62 12.55
CA VAL A 49 -1.69 -1.78 11.66
C VAL A 49 -1.29 -1.49 10.22
N LEU A 50 -0.71 -0.33 9.93
CA LEU A 50 -0.33 0.07 8.56
C LEU A 50 0.66 -0.91 7.92
N LEU A 51 1.68 -1.33 8.68
CA LEU A 51 2.68 -2.30 8.19
C LEU A 51 2.08 -3.70 7.98
N SER A 52 1.04 -4.06 8.73
CA SER A 52 0.36 -5.36 8.60
C SER A 52 -0.61 -5.44 7.42
N ILE A 53 -1.03 -4.30 6.82
CA ILE A 53 -2.00 -4.26 5.71
C ILE A 53 -1.62 -5.19 4.55
N PRO A 54 -0.42 -5.15 3.94
CA PRO A 54 -0.11 -6.01 2.79
C PRO A 54 -0.15 -7.50 3.14
N ILE A 55 0.28 -7.86 4.34
CA ILE A 55 0.23 -9.24 4.84
C ILE A 55 -1.22 -9.68 5.00
N LEU A 56 -2.06 -8.80 5.56
CA LEU A 56 -3.48 -9.07 5.76
C LEU A 56 -4.22 -9.21 4.42
N VAL A 57 -3.90 -8.36 3.44
CA VAL A 57 -4.44 -8.44 2.07
C VAL A 57 -4.05 -9.76 1.41
N GLN A 58 -2.80 -10.21 1.55
CA GLN A 58 -2.35 -11.50 1.00
C GLN A 58 -3.10 -12.69 1.61
N ARG A 59 -3.45 -12.63 2.90
CA ARG A 59 -4.14 -13.73 3.60
C ARG A 59 -5.65 -13.76 3.33
N LEU A 60 -6.27 -12.59 3.14
CA LEU A 60 -7.72 -12.46 2.95
C LEU A 60 -8.14 -12.44 1.48
N SER A 61 -7.23 -12.07 0.56
CA SER A 61 -7.53 -12.12 -0.87
C SER A 61 -7.61 -13.59 -1.31
N PRO A 62 -8.77 -14.08 -1.78
CA PRO A 62 -8.76 -15.32 -2.54
C PRO A 62 -7.80 -15.11 -3.70
N ALA A 63 -7.00 -16.13 -4.02
CA ALA A 63 -6.19 -16.12 -5.22
C ALA A 63 -7.12 -15.69 -6.36
N ILE A 64 -6.93 -14.48 -6.88
CA ILE A 64 -7.45 -14.14 -8.19
C ILE A 64 -6.79 -15.20 -9.03
N ALA A 65 -7.58 -16.17 -9.48
CA ALA A 65 -7.09 -17.18 -10.39
C ALA A 65 -6.36 -16.38 -11.46
N ASP A 66 -5.04 -16.55 -11.50
CA ASP A 66 -4.27 -16.15 -12.66
C ASP A 66 -5.11 -16.68 -13.80
N VAL A 67 -5.66 -15.80 -14.64
CA VAL A 67 -6.27 -16.25 -15.88
C VAL A 67 -5.10 -16.91 -16.57
N ALA A 68 -4.99 -18.23 -16.37
CA ALA A 68 -4.02 -19.06 -17.01
C ALA A 68 -4.29 -18.77 -18.48
N LEU A 69 -3.37 -18.02 -19.10
CA LEU A 69 -3.25 -18.06 -20.54
C LEU A 69 -3.31 -19.55 -20.85
N PRO A 70 -4.27 -20.01 -21.67
CA PRO A 70 -4.42 -21.43 -21.94
C PRO A 70 -3.03 -21.99 -22.23
N ALA A 71 -2.65 -23.03 -21.48
CA ALA A 71 -1.32 -23.63 -21.50
C ALA A 71 -0.97 -24.26 -22.86
N ASP A 72 -1.88 -24.17 -23.82
CA ASP A 72 -1.57 -24.18 -25.23
C ASP A 72 -1.79 -22.76 -25.77
N PRO A 73 -0.73 -21.97 -26.04
CA PRO A 73 -0.80 -21.04 -27.16
C PRO A 73 -0.95 -21.95 -28.37
N GLY A 74 -2.19 -22.37 -28.64
CA GLY A 74 -2.51 -23.34 -29.67
C GLY A 74 -1.72 -22.92 -30.88
N ILE A 75 -0.73 -23.74 -31.25
CA ILE A 75 0.18 -23.39 -32.33
C ILE A 75 -0.72 -23.06 -33.49
N ILE A 76 -0.82 -21.77 -33.81
CA ILE A 76 -1.47 -21.33 -35.03
C ILE A 76 -0.49 -21.84 -36.08
N LYS A 77 -0.76 -23.04 -36.61
CA LYS A 77 -0.09 -23.53 -37.80
C LYS A 77 -0.46 -22.53 -38.88
N LEU A 78 0.43 -21.57 -39.10
CA LEU A 78 0.40 -20.74 -40.28
C LEU A 78 0.63 -21.70 -41.43
N GLU A 79 -0.44 -22.17 -42.05
CA GLU A 79 -0.32 -22.83 -43.33
C GLU A 79 0.26 -21.78 -44.29
N PRO A 80 1.38 -22.05 -44.97
CA PRO A 80 1.90 -21.09 -45.92
C PRO A 80 0.84 -20.86 -46.97
N ILE A 81 0.42 -19.61 -47.14
CA ILE A 81 -0.43 -19.21 -48.25
C ILE A 81 0.36 -19.53 -49.54
N ILE A 82 -0.03 -20.60 -50.24
CA ILE A 82 0.52 -20.87 -51.57
C ILE A 82 -0.17 -19.85 -52.47
N LEU A 83 0.52 -18.75 -52.78
CA LEU A 83 -0.01 -17.82 -53.78
C LEU A 83 -0.25 -18.64 -55.06
N PRO A 84 -1.46 -18.57 -55.65
CA PRO A 84 -1.66 -19.14 -56.96
C PRO A 84 -0.60 -18.55 -57.91
N PRO A 85 -0.06 -19.35 -58.84
CA PRO A 85 0.97 -18.85 -59.75
C PRO A 85 0.45 -17.58 -60.42
N LEU A 86 1.26 -16.52 -60.38
CA LEU A 86 0.95 -15.26 -61.03
C LEU A 86 0.69 -15.53 -62.52
N ILE A 87 -0.59 -15.61 -62.91
CA ILE A 87 -0.96 -15.82 -64.30
C ILE A 87 -0.75 -14.47 -65.01
N LEU A 88 0.43 -14.30 -65.61
CA LEU A 88 0.78 -13.11 -66.40
C LEU A 88 -0.17 -12.86 -67.60
N SER A 89 -1.06 -13.80 -67.93
CA SER A 89 -2.10 -13.61 -68.95
C SER A 89 -2.93 -12.36 -68.69
N ASN A 90 -3.28 -12.12 -67.42
CA ASN A 90 -4.19 -11.03 -67.04
C ASN A 90 -3.47 -9.68 -66.94
N LEU A 91 -2.14 -9.65 -66.82
CA LEU A 91 -1.37 -8.41 -66.87
C LEU A 91 -1.40 -7.77 -68.26
N SER A 92 -1.40 -8.58 -69.33
CA SER A 92 -1.56 -8.07 -70.69
C SER A 92 -2.95 -7.43 -70.90
N GLN A 93 -4.00 -8.00 -70.28
CA GLN A 93 -5.35 -7.46 -70.32
C GLN A 93 -5.50 -6.20 -69.45
N LEU A 94 -4.88 -6.17 -68.27
CA LEU A 94 -4.83 -4.99 -67.39
C LEU A 94 -4.06 -3.82 -68.03
N LEU A 95 -2.91 -4.09 -68.66
CA LEU A 95 -2.14 -3.08 -69.38
C LEU A 95 -2.86 -2.60 -70.64
N ARG A 96 -3.59 -3.47 -71.35
CA ARG A 96 -4.46 -3.05 -72.47
C ARG A 96 -5.63 -2.19 -72.01
N ARG A 97 -6.23 -2.49 -70.85
CA ARG A 97 -7.27 -1.64 -70.24
C ARG A 97 -6.74 -0.27 -69.83
N GLN A 98 -5.53 -0.21 -69.26
CA GLN A 98 -4.87 1.03 -68.85
C GLN A 98 -4.39 1.89 -70.04
N ARG A 99 -4.14 1.28 -71.20
CA ARG A 99 -3.71 1.97 -72.44
C ARG A 99 -4.88 2.29 -73.39
N GLY A 100 -6.12 2.09 -72.94
CA GLY A 100 -7.34 2.31 -73.72
C GLY A 100 -8.20 3.48 -73.24
N GLN A 101 -7.57 4.52 -72.65
CA GLN A 101 -8.14 5.86 -72.50
C GLN A 101 -7.20 6.87 -73.15
#